data_AF-A0A3C1DQP6-F1
#
_entry.id   AF-A0A3C1DQP6-F1
#
_cell.length_a   1.000
_cell.length_b   1.000
_cell.length_c   1.000
_cell.angle_alpha   90.00
_cell.angle_beta   90.00
_cell.angle_gamma   90.00
#
_symmetry.space_group_name_H-M   'P 1'
#
loop_
_entity.id
_entity.type
_entity.pdbx_description
1 polymer ?
#
loop_
_entity_poly.entity_id
_entity_poly.type
_entity_poly.pdbx_seq_one_letter_code
_entity_poly.pdbx_strand_id
1 'polypeptide(L)' 'MRVLVVEDERLMCEAIATGLRREAMAVDIANDGGMAIEKVTVNEYDVV' A
#
# COMPACT_ATOMS: atom_id res chain seq x y z
N MET A 1 8.59 -2.97 8.65
CA MET A 1 7.12 -2.96 8.61
C MET A 1 6.68 -2.86 7.17
N ARG A 2 5.78 -3.74 6.74
CA ARG A 2 5.24 -3.79 5.38
C ARG A 2 3.80 -3.29 5.40
N VAL A 3 3.52 -2.28 4.59
CA VAL A 3 2.21 -1.61 4.53
C VAL A 3 1.65 -1.76 3.12
N LEU A 4 0.39 -2.13 3.02
CA LEU A 4 -0.38 -2.03 1.79
C LEU A 4 -1.19 -0.73 1.87
N VAL A 5 -1.08 0.13 0.86
CA VAL A 5 -1.93 1.32 0.72
C VAL A 5 -2.97 1.03 -0.34
N VAL A 6 -4.25 1.09 0.02
CA VAL A 6 -5.39 0.91 -0.88
C VAL A 6 -6.05 2.26 -1.09
N GLU A 7 -5.90 2.83 -2.29
CA GLU A 7 -6.39 4.17 -2.59
C GLU A 7 -6.69 4.29 -4.09
N ASP A 8 -7.87 4.78 -4.46
CA ASP A 8 -8.28 4.93 -5.86
C ASP A 8 -7.71 6.21 -6.50
N GLU A 9 -7.41 7.23 -5.69
CA GLU A 9 -6.72 8.43 -6.17
C GLU A 9 -5.19 8.27 -6.20
N ARG A 10 -4.63 8.24 -7.41
CA ARG A 10 -3.19 7.99 -7.62
C ARG A 10 -2.27 9.00 -6.93
N LEU A 11 -2.64 10.27 -6.92
CA LEU A 11 -1.82 11.33 -6.32
C LEU A 11 -1.73 11.18 -4.80
N MET A 12 -2.86 10.98 -4.13
CA MET A 12 -2.90 10.70 -2.70
C MET A 12 -2.16 9.40 -2.37
N CYS A 13 -2.34 8.35 -3.17
CA CYS A 13 -1.63 7.09 -2.97
C CYS A 13 -0.10 7.25 -3.02
N GLU A 14 0.40 7.94 -4.04
CA GLU A 14 1.83 8.23 -4.19
C GLU A 14 2.37 9.11 -3.06
N ALA A 15 1.59 10.10 -2.59
CA ALA A 15 1.95 10.95 -1.47
C ALA A 15 2.09 10.15 -0.16
N ILE A 16 1.12 9.29 0.15
CA ILE A 16 1.14 8.41 1.32
C ILE A 16 2.32 7.44 1.24
N ALA A 17 2.49 6.77 0.10
CA ALA A 17 3.58 5.82 -0.09
C ALA A 17 4.96 6.49 0.03
N THR A 18 5.10 7.71 -0.48
CA THR A 18 6.33 8.50 -0.33
C THR A 18 6.61 8.84 1.12
N GLY A 19 5.60 9.26 1.88
CA GLY A 19 5.73 9.53 3.32
C GLY A 19 6.17 8.30 4.12
N LEU A 20 5.48 7.18 3.93
CA LEU A 20 5.79 5.92 4.62
C LEU A 20 7.17 5.35 4.25
N ARG A 21 7.59 5.47 2.99
CA ARG A 21 8.94 5.06 2.56
C ARG A 21 10.05 5.91 3.19
N ARG A 22 9.80 7.20 3.46
CA ARG A 22 10.76 8.05 4.20
C ARG A 22 10.96 7.58 5.63
N GLU A 23 9.93 6.99 6.24
CA GLU A 23 9.99 6.33 7.55
C GLU A 23 10.54 4.89 7.48
N ALA A 24 11.26 4.54 6.41
CA ALA A 24 11.88 3.23 6.17
C ALA A 24 10.90 2.03 6.17
N MET A 25 9.63 2.27 5.82
CA MET A 25 8.63 1.21 5.64
C MET A 25 8.65 0.66 4.21
N ALA A 26 8.39 -0.64 4.07
CA ALA A 26 8.16 -1.26 2.77
C ALA A 26 6.69 -1.04 2.39
N VAL A 27 6.44 -0.37 1.27
CA VAL A 27 5.08 0.05 0.89
C VAL A 27 4.70 -0.47 -0.47
N ASP A 28 3.64 -1.27 -0.50
CA ASP A 28 2.95 -1.70 -1.71
C ASP A 28 1.68 -0.86 -1.92
N ILE A 29 1.30 -0.69 -3.19
CA ILE A 29 0.12 0.09 -3.60
C ILE A 29 -0.90 -0.84 -4.26
N ALA A 30 -2.19 -0.64 -3.94
CA ALA A 30 -3.33 -1.14 -4.67
C ALA A 30 -4.26 0.03 -5.05
N ASN A 31 -4.65 0.12 -6.34
CA ASN A 31 -5.51 1.21 -6.83
C ASN A 31 -7.01 0.91 -6.72
N ASP A 32 -7.36 -0.30 -6.27
CA ASP A 32 -8.73 -0.74 -6.07
C ASP A 32 -8.75 -1.93 -5.10
N GLY A 33 -9.96 -2.26 -4.64
CA GLY A 33 -10.17 -3.36 -3.69
C GLY A 33 -9.85 -4.75 -4.25
N GLY A 34 -9.99 -4.97 -5.56
CA GLY A 34 -9.68 -6.25 -6.19
C GLY A 34 -8.17 -6.54 -6.13
N MET A 35 -7.36 -5.56 -6.54
CA MET A 35 -5.92 -5.61 -6.44
C MET A 35 -5.45 -5.74 -4.98
N ALA A 36 -6.14 -5.09 -4.05
CA ALA A 36 -5.83 -5.22 -2.62
C ALA A 36 -6.03 -6.66 -2.14
N ILE A 37 -7.16 -7.29 -2.48
CA ILE A 37 -7.48 -8.67 -2.13
C ILE A 37 -6.43 -9.64 -2.70
N GLU A 38 -6.04 -9.46 -3.96
CA GLU A 38 -4.98 -10.28 -4.59
C GLU A 38 -3.66 -10.14 -3.82
N LYS A 39 -3.27 -8.91 -3.45
CA LYS A 39 -2.01 -8.64 -2.75
C LYS A 39 -1.97 -9.21 -1.34
N VAL A 40 -3.02 -9.04 -0.54
CA VAL A 40 -3.10 -9.59 0.83
C VAL A 40 -3.19 -11.12 0.85
N THR A 41 -3.67 -11.73 -0.24
CA THR A 41 -3.70 -13.19 -0.37
C THR A 41 -2.30 -13.78 -0.61
N VAL A 42 -1.42 -13.02 -1.27
CA VAL A 42 -0.08 -13.47 -1.66
C VAL A 42 1.01 -12.99 -0.68
N ASN A 43 0.77 -11.90 0.04
CA ASN A 43 1.74 -11.26 0.91
C ASN A 43 1.16 -11.01 2.31
N GLU A 44 2.00 -11.19 3.32
CA GLU A 44 1.70 -10.72 4.68
C GLU A 44 2.05 -9.23 4.81
N TYR A 45 1.10 -8.46 5.34
CA TYR A 45 1.25 -7.04 5.65
C TYR A 45 1.01 -6.82 7.14
N ASP A 46 1.77 -5.92 7.74
CA ASP A 46 1.56 -5.51 9.13
C ASP A 46 0.35 -4.59 9.25
N VAL A 47 0.08 -3.80 8.19
CA VAL A 47 -1.03 -2.85 8.07
C VAL A 47 -1.51 -2.82 6.61
N VAL A 48 -2.83 -2.74 6.43
CA VAL A 48 -3.53 -2.57 5.15
C VAL A 48 -4.44 -1.36 5.23
#